data_AF-A0A6P6HFK4-F1
#
_entry.id   AF-A0A6P6HFK4-F1
#
_cell.length_a   1.000
_cell.length_b   1.000
_cell.length_c   1.000
_cell.angle_alpha   90.00
_cell.angle_beta   90.00
_cell.angle_gamma   90.00
#
_symmetry.space_group_name_H-M   'P 1'
#
loop_
_entity.id
_entity.type
_entity.pdbx_description
1 polymer ?
#
loop_
_entity_poly.entity_id
_entity_poly.type
_entity_poly.pdbx_seq_one_letter_code
_entity_poly.pdbx_strand_id
1 'polypeptide(L)'
;WHNLLVSFAHSIVSGIWALLCIWQTPELLVEIETAWSLSGYLLVCFSAGYFIHDTVDIVISHQARASWEYLVHHVMAMGAFFSGIFWSTFVGGGVLTLLVEVSNIFLTFRMMMKINNAQHLLLYRVNKYVNLVMYFLFRLAPQAYLTHYFLRYLGQRTLGTFLLGILLMLDIMILIYFSRLLRSDFCPQRVPSQQHKDKFLTE
;
A
#
# COMPACT_ATOMS: atom_id res chain seq x y z
N TRP A 1 16.70 -6.39 3.96
CA TRP A 1 17.16 -5.15 3.29
C TRP A 1 16.89 -5.15 1.80
N HIS A 2 17.25 -6.20 1.05
CA HIS A 2 17.01 -6.26 -0.40
C HIS A 2 15.53 -6.06 -0.78
N ASN A 3 14.61 -6.86 -0.24
CA ASN A 3 13.17 -6.77 -0.57
C ASN A 3 12.57 -5.40 -0.21
N LEU A 4 13.03 -4.81 0.90
CA LEU A 4 12.61 -3.47 1.32
C LEU A 4 13.04 -2.40 0.31
N LEU A 5 14.26 -2.51 -0.24
CA LEU A 5 14.76 -1.59 -1.27
C LEU A 5 14.05 -1.80 -2.61
N VAL A 6 13.78 -3.04 -3.00
CA VAL A 6 13.04 -3.35 -4.23
C VAL A 6 11.60 -2.82 -4.15
N SER A 7 10.94 -3.06 -3.02
CA SER A 7 9.61 -2.48 -2.73
C SER A 7 9.63 -0.96 -2.73
N PHE A 8 10.64 -0.34 -2.11
CA PHE A 8 10.80 1.11 -2.12
C PHE A 8 10.97 1.67 -3.55
N ALA A 9 11.82 1.04 -4.36
CA ALA A 9 12.01 1.42 -5.75
C ALA A 9 10.71 1.27 -6.56
N HIS A 10 9.97 0.19 -6.34
CA HIS A 10 8.65 0.00 -6.94
C HIS A 10 7.72 1.16 -6.57
N SER A 11 7.57 1.46 -5.27
CA SER A 11 6.68 2.52 -4.79
C SER A 11 7.02 3.90 -5.38
N ILE A 12 8.31 4.22 -5.55
CA ILE A 12 8.73 5.48 -6.19
C ILE A 12 8.29 5.51 -7.64
N VAL A 13 8.60 4.45 -8.40
CA VAL A 13 8.30 4.38 -9.83
C VAL A 13 6.78 4.38 -10.06
N SER A 14 6.05 3.45 -9.42
CA SER A 14 4.61 3.31 -9.62
C SER A 14 3.82 4.48 -9.03
N GLY A 15 4.24 5.03 -7.88
CA GLY A 15 3.59 6.18 -7.26
C GLY A 15 3.70 7.45 -8.12
N ILE A 16 4.90 7.79 -8.59
CA ILE A 16 5.10 8.96 -9.47
C ILE A 16 4.37 8.73 -10.81
N TRP A 17 4.45 7.53 -11.37
CA TRP A 17 3.79 7.21 -12.64
C TRP A 17 2.26 7.27 -12.52
N ALA A 18 1.67 6.86 -11.40
CA ALA A 18 0.23 7.00 -11.14
C ALA A 18 -0.21 8.46 -11.17
N LEU A 19 0.55 9.36 -10.52
CA LEU A 19 0.29 10.79 -10.54
C LEU A 19 0.37 11.35 -11.96
N LEU A 20 1.37 10.93 -12.74
CA LEU A 20 1.51 11.34 -14.14
C LEU A 20 0.36 10.83 -15.01
N CYS A 21 -0.13 9.60 -14.79
CA CYS A 21 -1.27 9.07 -15.53
C CYS A 21 -2.53 9.91 -15.28
N ILE A 22 -2.79 10.28 -14.02
CA ILE A 22 -3.95 11.11 -13.66
C ILE A 22 -3.80 12.53 -14.21
N TRP A 23 -2.58 13.09 -14.17
CA TRP A 23 -2.31 14.41 -14.72
C TRP A 23 -2.51 14.47 -16.25
N GLN A 24 -2.10 13.42 -16.96
CA GLN A 24 -2.23 13.32 -18.41
C GLN A 24 -3.65 12.97 -18.87
N THR A 25 -4.40 12.23 -18.04
CA THR A 25 -5.72 11.69 -18.41
C THR A 25 -6.65 11.79 -17.20
N PRO A 26 -7.14 13.01 -16.87
CA PRO A 26 -8.02 13.21 -15.71
C PRO A 26 -9.35 12.47 -15.84
N GLU A 27 -9.74 12.05 -17.04
CA GLU A 27 -10.90 11.21 -17.30
C GLU A 27 -10.86 9.89 -16.51
N LEU A 28 -9.66 9.39 -16.17
CA LEU A 28 -9.48 8.20 -15.32
C LEU A 28 -10.09 8.36 -13.92
N LEU A 29 -10.27 9.60 -13.44
CA LEU A 29 -10.91 9.88 -12.16
C LEU A 29 -12.44 9.84 -12.24
N VAL A 30 -13.01 10.21 -13.38
CA VAL A 30 -14.46 10.36 -13.54
C VAL A 30 -15.08 9.08 -14.09
N GLU A 31 -14.49 8.54 -15.15
CA GLU A 31 -14.98 7.40 -15.92
C GLU A 31 -14.16 6.15 -15.58
N ILE A 32 -14.22 5.69 -14.32
CA ILE A 32 -13.35 4.62 -13.79
C ILE A 32 -13.44 3.33 -14.62
N GLU A 33 -14.62 2.99 -15.13
CA GLU A 33 -14.85 1.76 -15.91
C GLU A 33 -14.32 1.85 -17.34
N THR A 34 -14.63 2.95 -18.04
CA THR A 34 -14.47 3.08 -19.49
C THR A 34 -13.24 3.88 -19.89
N ALA A 35 -12.76 4.76 -19.03
CA ALA A 35 -11.54 5.52 -19.31
C ALA A 35 -10.34 4.58 -19.33
N TRP A 36 -9.60 4.69 -20.42
CA TRP A 36 -8.42 3.89 -20.68
C TRP A 36 -7.30 4.80 -21.15
N SER A 37 -6.10 4.58 -20.62
CA SER A 37 -4.88 5.18 -21.15
C SER A 37 -3.82 4.09 -21.26
N LEU A 38 -3.00 4.18 -22.32
CA LEU A 38 -1.88 3.27 -22.49
C LEU A 38 -0.92 3.35 -21.30
N SER A 39 -0.66 4.56 -20.80
CA SER A 39 0.22 4.80 -19.65
C SER A 39 -0.32 4.12 -18.38
N GLY A 40 -1.62 4.29 -18.09
CA GLY A 40 -2.27 3.64 -16.94
C GLY A 40 -2.30 2.12 -17.06
N TYR A 41 -2.57 1.60 -18.25
CA TYR A 41 -2.54 0.15 -18.51
C TYR A 41 -1.14 -0.44 -18.30
N LEU A 42 -0.09 0.22 -18.83
CA LEU A 42 1.30 -0.20 -18.63
C LEU A 42 1.72 -0.13 -17.17
N LEU A 43 1.27 0.89 -16.43
CA LEU A 43 1.48 1.00 -14.99
C LEU A 43 0.86 -0.18 -14.24
N VAL A 44 -0.40 -0.53 -14.54
CA VAL A 44 -1.07 -1.70 -13.92
C VAL A 44 -0.33 -3.00 -14.25
N CYS A 45 0.12 -3.19 -15.50
CA CYS A 45 0.94 -4.34 -15.89
C CYS A 45 2.28 -4.38 -15.16
N PHE A 46 2.98 -3.24 -15.04
CA PHE A 46 4.24 -3.12 -14.33
C PHE A 46 4.07 -3.49 -12.84
N SER A 47 3.03 -2.97 -12.20
CA SER A 47 2.70 -3.31 -10.82
C SER A 47 2.29 -4.77 -10.66
N ALA A 48 1.47 -5.33 -11.55
CA ALA A 48 1.15 -6.76 -11.51
C ALA A 48 2.43 -7.63 -11.57
N GLY A 49 3.38 -7.30 -12.46
CA GLY A 49 4.66 -7.99 -12.54
C GLY A 49 5.48 -7.92 -11.24
N TYR A 50 5.54 -6.73 -10.61
CA TYR A 50 6.19 -6.57 -9.30
C TYR A 50 5.51 -7.42 -8.21
N PHE A 51 4.19 -7.41 -8.12
CA PHE A 51 3.46 -8.17 -7.10
C PHE A 51 3.68 -9.68 -7.25
N ILE A 52 3.79 -10.19 -8.48
CA ILE A 52 4.18 -11.59 -8.74
C ILE A 52 5.59 -11.85 -8.22
N HIS A 53 6.55 -11.01 -8.61
CA HIS A 53 7.94 -11.15 -8.17
C HIS A 53 8.06 -11.18 -6.64
N ASP A 54 7.43 -10.23 -5.94
CA ASP A 54 7.48 -10.12 -4.49
C ASP A 54 6.80 -11.32 -3.79
N THR A 55 5.69 -11.81 -4.36
CA THR A 55 5.02 -13.03 -3.89
C THR A 55 5.92 -14.25 -4.01
N VAL A 56 6.56 -14.43 -5.17
CA VAL A 56 7.49 -15.54 -5.43
C VAL A 56 8.68 -15.48 -4.47
N ASP A 57 9.26 -14.30 -4.26
CA ASP A 57 10.38 -14.11 -3.35
C ASP A 57 10.03 -14.47 -1.90
N ILE A 58 8.85 -14.06 -1.40
CA ILE A 58 8.37 -14.41 -0.05
C ILE A 58 8.18 -15.92 0.11
N VAL A 59 7.63 -16.58 -0.91
CA VAL A 59 7.37 -18.02 -0.89
C VAL A 59 8.68 -18.81 -0.92
N ILE A 60 9.61 -18.45 -1.81
CA ILE A 60 10.93 -19.08 -1.93
C ILE A 60 11.77 -18.85 -0.68
N SER A 61 11.68 -17.66 -0.08
CA SER A 61 12.39 -17.32 1.16
C SER A 61 11.83 -18.01 2.41
N HIS A 62 10.85 -18.92 2.26
CA HIS A 62 10.16 -19.63 3.34
C HIS A 62 9.51 -18.72 4.41
N GLN A 63 9.27 -17.45 4.08
CA GLN A 63 8.63 -16.48 4.98
C GLN A 63 7.11 -16.46 4.85
N ALA A 64 6.53 -17.32 4.01
CA ALA A 64 5.11 -17.36 3.72
C ALA A 64 4.21 -17.49 4.97
N ARG A 65 4.61 -18.27 5.97
CA ARG A 65 3.84 -18.40 7.23
C ARG A 65 3.89 -17.14 8.08
N ALA A 66 5.04 -16.47 8.12
CA ALA A 66 5.22 -15.24 8.88
C ALA A 66 4.52 -14.04 8.22
N SER A 67 4.39 -14.07 6.90
CA SER A 67 3.87 -12.97 6.07
C SER A 67 2.54 -13.30 5.40
N TRP A 68 1.75 -14.22 5.99
CA TRP A 68 0.49 -14.68 5.38
C TRP A 68 -0.49 -13.56 5.07
N GLU A 69 -0.66 -12.59 5.99
CA GLU A 69 -1.51 -11.42 5.76
C GLU A 69 -1.08 -10.66 4.47
N TYR A 70 0.22 -10.45 4.28
CA TYR A 70 0.77 -9.77 3.10
C TYR A 70 0.58 -10.58 1.81
N LEU A 71 0.69 -11.91 1.87
CA LEU A 71 0.43 -12.77 0.71
C LEU A 71 -1.03 -12.70 0.27
N VAL A 72 -1.96 -12.71 1.23
CA VAL A 72 -3.40 -12.54 0.93
C VAL A 72 -3.65 -11.19 0.25
N HIS A 73 -3.03 -10.12 0.74
CA HIS A 73 -3.05 -8.81 0.08
C HIS A 73 -2.56 -8.89 -1.37
N HIS A 74 -1.43 -9.53 -1.63
CA HIS A 74 -0.88 -9.64 -2.98
C HIS A 74 -1.79 -10.43 -3.91
N VAL A 75 -2.35 -11.54 -3.46
CA VAL A 75 -3.27 -12.36 -4.26
C VAL A 75 -4.51 -11.58 -4.63
N MET A 76 -5.10 -10.83 -3.68
CA MET A 76 -6.26 -9.98 -3.94
C MET A 76 -5.93 -8.83 -4.91
N ALA A 77 -4.81 -8.14 -4.70
CA ALA A 77 -4.36 -7.06 -5.58
C ALA A 77 -4.08 -7.56 -7.01
N MET A 78 -3.39 -8.70 -7.15
CA MET A 78 -3.18 -9.36 -8.45
C MET A 78 -4.50 -9.74 -9.11
N GLY A 79 -5.46 -10.28 -8.36
CA GLY A 79 -6.80 -10.61 -8.88
C GLY A 79 -7.50 -9.38 -9.49
N ALA A 80 -7.43 -8.24 -8.80
CA ALA A 80 -7.97 -6.98 -9.33
C ALA A 80 -7.21 -6.51 -10.58
N PHE A 81 -5.88 -6.46 -10.54
CA PHE A 81 -5.07 -6.02 -11.69
C PHE A 81 -5.24 -6.91 -12.91
N PHE A 82 -5.21 -8.24 -12.75
CA PHE A 82 -5.43 -9.16 -13.85
C PHE A 82 -6.82 -9.02 -14.45
N SER A 83 -7.85 -8.82 -13.63
CA SER A 83 -9.19 -8.58 -14.16
C SER A 83 -9.24 -7.31 -15.03
N GLY A 84 -8.56 -6.23 -14.62
CA GLY A 84 -8.45 -5.01 -15.42
C GLY A 84 -7.62 -5.17 -16.70
N ILE A 85 -6.57 -6.01 -16.66
CA ILE A 85 -5.73 -6.32 -17.82
C ILE A 85 -6.49 -7.17 -18.84
N PHE A 86 -7.08 -8.29 -18.42
CA PHE A 86 -7.76 -9.23 -19.33
C PHE A 86 -8.99 -8.63 -20.00
N TRP A 87 -9.78 -7.86 -19.25
CA TRP A 87 -11.00 -7.24 -19.76
C TRP A 87 -10.77 -5.82 -20.29
N SER A 88 -9.55 -5.27 -20.15
CA SER A 88 -9.20 -3.88 -20.52
C SER A 88 -10.19 -2.83 -20.00
N THR A 89 -10.83 -3.11 -18.87
CA THR A 89 -11.82 -2.27 -18.19
C THR A 89 -11.32 -1.97 -16.80
N PHE A 90 -11.82 -0.91 -16.16
CA PHE A 90 -11.40 -0.51 -14.81
C PHE A 90 -9.90 -0.15 -14.69
N VAL A 91 -9.25 0.25 -15.79
CA VAL A 91 -7.84 0.69 -15.76
C VAL A 91 -7.68 1.93 -14.89
N GLY A 92 -8.62 2.88 -14.94
CA GLY A 92 -8.67 4.02 -14.02
C GLY A 92 -8.72 3.57 -12.56
N GLY A 93 -9.48 2.51 -12.25
CA GLY A 93 -9.53 1.90 -10.92
C GLY A 93 -8.20 1.30 -10.48
N GLY A 94 -7.49 0.64 -11.39
CA GLY A 94 -6.13 0.14 -11.14
C GLY A 94 -5.13 1.28 -10.84
N VAL A 95 -5.19 2.37 -11.60
CA VAL A 95 -4.32 3.55 -11.36
C VAL A 95 -4.66 4.21 -10.02
N LEU A 96 -5.95 4.39 -9.71
CA LEU A 96 -6.42 4.95 -8.43
C LEU A 96 -6.01 4.09 -7.25
N THR A 97 -6.08 2.76 -7.36
CA THR A 97 -5.61 1.86 -6.31
C THR A 97 -4.09 1.93 -6.12
N LEU A 98 -3.32 2.19 -7.18
CA LEU A 98 -1.86 2.37 -7.12
C LEU A 98 -1.41 3.72 -6.55
N LEU A 99 -2.29 4.70 -6.36
CA LEU A 99 -1.94 5.93 -5.63
C LEU A 99 -1.43 5.67 -4.21
N VAL A 100 -1.81 4.54 -3.61
CA VAL A 100 -1.32 4.11 -2.28
C VAL A 100 0.21 4.03 -2.23
N GLU A 101 0.87 3.81 -3.38
CA GLU A 101 2.32 3.73 -3.49
C GLU A 101 3.02 5.06 -3.18
N VAL A 102 2.36 6.20 -3.44
CA VAL A 102 2.88 7.51 -3.02
C VAL A 102 3.02 7.58 -1.50
N SER A 103 2.03 7.08 -0.77
CA SER A 103 2.10 6.98 0.69
C SER A 103 3.13 5.95 1.17
N ASN A 104 3.38 4.89 0.39
CA ASN A 104 4.37 3.85 0.71
C ASN A 104 5.80 4.38 0.68
N ILE A 105 6.11 5.35 -0.18
CA ILE A 105 7.44 5.98 -0.21
C ILE A 105 7.78 6.55 1.18
N PHE A 106 6.88 7.33 1.76
CA PHE A 106 7.10 7.94 3.09
C PHE A 106 7.10 6.91 4.22
N LEU A 107 6.28 5.87 4.10
CA LEU A 107 6.19 4.78 5.08
C LEU A 107 7.48 3.95 5.09
N THR A 108 7.97 3.55 3.92
CA THR A 108 9.20 2.76 3.77
C THR A 108 10.43 3.57 4.15
N PHE A 109 10.51 4.85 3.74
CA PHE A 109 11.55 5.76 4.20
C PHE A 109 11.59 5.85 5.73
N ARG A 110 10.41 5.91 6.37
CA ARG A 110 10.31 5.88 7.82
C ARG A 110 10.80 4.58 8.44
N MET A 111 10.40 3.45 7.88
CA MET A 111 10.78 2.13 8.35
C MET A 111 12.29 1.96 8.28
N MET A 112 12.93 2.40 7.19
CA MET A 112 14.38 2.43 7.04
C MET A 112 15.05 3.28 8.13
N MET A 113 14.55 4.48 8.42
CA MET A 113 15.07 5.31 9.54
C MET A 113 14.90 4.62 10.91
N LYS A 114 13.78 3.91 11.13
CA LYS A 114 13.54 3.18 12.37
C LYS A 114 14.52 2.02 12.55
N ILE A 115 14.80 1.26 11.49
CA ILE A 115 15.74 0.13 11.55
C ILE A 115 17.18 0.64 11.75
N ASN A 116 17.55 1.79 11.17
CA ASN A 116 18.85 2.42 11.37
C ASN A 116 18.99 3.15 12.71
N ASN A 117 18.04 2.99 13.65
CA ASN A 117 18.01 3.66 14.96
C ASN A 117 18.12 5.20 14.88
N ALA A 118 17.71 5.78 13.75
CA ALA A 118 17.79 7.20 13.44
C ALA A 118 16.59 8.01 13.98
N GLN A 119 15.91 7.51 15.01
CA GLN A 119 14.67 8.08 15.53
C GLN A 119 14.86 9.44 16.23
N HIS A 120 16.09 9.75 16.64
CA HIS A 120 16.46 11.00 17.31
C HIS A 120 16.53 12.20 16.34
N LEU A 121 16.63 11.95 15.04
CA LEU A 121 16.72 13.01 14.03
C LEU A 121 15.39 13.75 13.86
N LEU A 122 15.45 15.07 13.68
CA LEU A 122 14.29 15.90 13.35
C LEU A 122 13.56 15.39 12.10
N LEU A 123 14.31 14.83 11.13
CA LEU A 123 13.77 14.19 9.93
C LEU A 123 12.76 13.09 10.26
N TYR A 124 12.98 12.29 11.31
CA TYR A 124 12.04 11.26 11.72
C TYR A 124 10.72 11.86 12.22
N ARG A 125 10.79 12.95 12.99
CA ARG A 125 9.61 13.65 13.52
C ARG A 125 8.82 14.33 12.42
N VAL A 126 9.48 15.01 11.48
CA VAL A 126 8.83 15.62 10.32
C VAL A 126 8.19 14.54 9.44
N ASN A 127 8.93 13.48 9.12
CA ASN A 127 8.43 12.39 8.29
C ASN A 127 7.22 11.69 8.91
N LYS A 128 7.12 11.60 10.24
CA LYS A 128 5.92 11.07 10.92
C LYS A 128 4.66 11.85 10.52
N TYR A 129 4.70 13.18 10.54
CA TYR A 129 3.54 14.01 10.17
C TYR A 129 3.28 14.01 8.67
N VAL A 130 4.33 14.09 7.86
CA VAL A 130 4.21 14.00 6.39
C VAL A 130 3.58 12.67 5.99
N ASN A 131 4.07 11.55 6.56
CA ASN A 131 3.52 10.22 6.31
C ASN A 131 2.03 10.16 6.66
N LEU A 132 1.60 10.76 7.78
CA LEU A 132 0.17 10.79 8.16
C LEU A 132 -0.68 11.52 7.10
N VAL A 133 -0.24 12.69 6.65
CA VAL A 133 -0.94 13.46 5.62
C VAL A 133 -0.98 12.70 4.30
N MET A 134 0.15 12.16 3.85
CA MET A 134 0.24 11.40 2.60
C MET A 134 -0.61 10.12 2.65
N TYR A 135 -0.67 9.45 3.81
CA TYR A 135 -1.53 8.30 4.01
C TYR A 135 -3.01 8.67 3.87
N PHE A 136 -3.44 9.81 4.41
CA PHE A 136 -4.82 10.24 4.25
C PHE A 136 -5.15 10.58 2.79
N LEU A 137 -4.30 11.39 2.14
CA LEU A 137 -4.54 11.91 0.79
C LEU A 137 -4.41 10.87 -0.32
N PHE A 138 -3.41 9.99 -0.24
CA PHE A 138 -3.08 9.07 -1.34
C PHE A 138 -3.46 7.62 -1.06
N ARG A 139 -3.90 7.31 0.17
CA ARG A 139 -4.33 5.96 0.51
C ARG A 139 -5.79 5.92 0.97
N LEU A 140 -6.19 6.68 1.99
CA LEU A 140 -7.60 6.62 2.43
C LEU A 140 -8.56 7.29 1.44
N ALA A 141 -8.24 8.48 0.94
CA ALA A 141 -9.16 9.21 0.06
C ALA A 141 -9.43 8.50 -1.30
N PRO A 142 -8.43 8.00 -2.04
CA PRO A 142 -8.68 7.33 -3.32
C PRO A 142 -9.43 6.01 -3.15
N GLN A 143 -9.14 5.28 -2.08
CA GLN A 143 -9.81 4.02 -1.77
C GLN A 143 -11.27 4.25 -1.37
N ALA A 144 -11.55 5.24 -0.52
CA ALA A 144 -12.91 5.63 -0.18
C ALA A 144 -13.71 6.10 -1.41
N TYR A 145 -13.05 6.83 -2.32
CA TYR A 145 -13.65 7.24 -3.59
C TYR A 145 -14.04 6.03 -4.46
N LEU A 146 -13.11 5.08 -4.64
CA LEU A 146 -13.38 3.84 -5.38
C LEU A 146 -14.49 3.01 -4.73
N THR A 147 -14.48 2.86 -3.41
CA THR A 147 -15.49 2.09 -2.68
C THR A 147 -16.87 2.73 -2.88
N HIS A 148 -16.97 4.05 -2.79
CA HIS A 148 -18.22 4.76 -3.09
C HIS A 148 -18.69 4.58 -4.55
N TYR A 149 -17.77 4.62 -5.51
CA TYR A 149 -18.08 4.36 -6.92
C TYR A 149 -18.65 2.95 -7.13
N PHE A 150 -17.94 1.93 -6.64
CA PHE A 150 -18.37 0.54 -6.80
C PHE A 150 -19.65 0.21 -6.02
N LEU A 151 -19.89 0.86 -4.88
CA LEU A 151 -21.15 0.74 -4.14
C LEU A 151 -22.35 1.27 -4.95
N ARG A 152 -22.19 2.37 -5.70
CA ARG A 152 -23.23 2.86 -6.62
C ARG A 152 -23.40 1.99 -7.85
N TYR A 153 -22.32 1.29 -8.23
CA TYR A 153 -22.28 0.36 -9.35
C TYR A 153 -22.81 -1.06 -9.00
N LEU A 154 -23.21 -1.30 -7.73
CA LEU A 154 -23.87 -2.52 -7.26
C LEU A 154 -25.22 -2.71 -7.96
N GLY A 155 -25.21 -3.42 -9.10
CA GLY A 155 -26.45 -3.80 -9.79
C GLY A 155 -26.30 -4.05 -11.28
N GLN A 156 -25.20 -3.61 -11.91
CA GLN A 156 -25.08 -3.67 -13.37
C GLN A 156 -24.17 -4.80 -13.90
N ARG A 157 -23.14 -5.24 -13.14
CA ARG A 157 -22.18 -6.26 -13.60
C ARG A 157 -21.60 -7.11 -12.46
N THR A 158 -21.42 -8.40 -12.71
CA THR A 158 -20.74 -9.35 -11.78
C THR A 158 -19.28 -9.00 -11.52
N LEU A 159 -18.57 -8.42 -12.51
CA LEU A 159 -17.17 -7.99 -12.35
C LEU A 159 -17.02 -6.85 -11.34
N GLY A 160 -17.91 -5.85 -11.37
CA GLY A 160 -17.90 -4.74 -10.42
C GLY A 160 -18.11 -5.22 -8.97
N THR A 161 -18.98 -6.22 -8.76
CA THR A 161 -19.18 -6.81 -7.43
C THR A 161 -17.98 -7.59 -6.92
N PHE A 162 -17.26 -8.28 -7.83
CA PHE A 162 -16.01 -8.97 -7.49
C PHE A 162 -14.92 -7.98 -7.09
N LEU A 163 -14.74 -6.91 -7.88
CA LEU A 163 -13.78 -5.84 -7.61
C LEU A 163 -14.10 -5.09 -6.31
N LEU A 164 -15.38 -4.82 -6.02
CA LEU A 164 -15.82 -4.23 -4.76
C LEU A 164 -15.45 -5.13 -3.57
N GLY A 165 -15.69 -6.44 -3.68
CA GLY A 165 -15.36 -7.39 -2.61
C GLY A 165 -13.86 -7.40 -2.29
N ILE A 166 -13.01 -7.38 -3.32
CA ILE A 166 -11.56 -7.23 -3.16
C ILE A 166 -11.22 -5.89 -2.50
N LEU A 167 -11.79 -4.80 -3.00
CA LEU A 167 -11.52 -3.45 -2.51
C LEU A 167 -11.87 -3.30 -1.03
N LEU A 168 -13.03 -3.82 -0.58
CA LEU A 168 -13.43 -3.78 0.82
C LEU A 168 -12.48 -4.56 1.73
N MET A 169 -11.97 -5.71 1.28
CA MET A 169 -10.95 -6.46 2.04
C MET A 169 -9.64 -5.68 2.14
N LEU A 170 -9.21 -5.04 1.05
CA LEU A 170 -8.04 -4.15 1.05
C LEU A 170 -8.24 -2.95 2.00
N ASP A 171 -9.41 -2.33 2.01
CA ASP A 171 -9.77 -1.22 2.90
C ASP A 171 -9.68 -1.62 4.37
N ILE A 172 -10.22 -2.80 4.72
CA ILE A 172 -10.12 -3.34 6.08
C ILE A 172 -8.66 -3.52 6.48
N MET A 173 -7.83 -4.10 5.61
CA MET A 173 -6.39 -4.26 5.88
C MET A 173 -5.69 -2.92 6.05
N ILE A 174 -5.99 -1.93 5.20
CA ILE A 174 -5.47 -0.57 5.28
C ILE A 174 -5.82 0.04 6.65
N LEU A 175 -7.07 -0.05 7.08
CA LEU A 175 -7.51 0.48 8.38
C LEU A 175 -6.82 -0.21 9.56
N ILE A 176 -6.67 -1.54 9.52
CA ILE A 176 -5.95 -2.30 10.55
C ILE A 176 -4.49 -1.82 10.63
N TYR A 177 -3.78 -1.74 9.50
CA TYR A 177 -2.38 -1.30 9.49
C TYR A 177 -2.23 0.17 9.87
N PHE A 178 -3.17 1.02 9.48
CA PHE A 178 -3.21 2.41 9.92
C PHE A 178 -3.35 2.52 11.45
N SER A 179 -4.27 1.74 12.04
CA SER A 179 -4.47 1.72 13.49
C SER A 179 -3.23 1.24 14.24
N ARG A 180 -2.54 0.20 13.73
CA ARG A 180 -1.26 -0.29 14.27
C ARG A 180 -0.18 0.78 14.18
N LEU A 181 -0.11 1.50 13.07
CA LEU A 181 0.83 2.60 12.85
C LEU A 181 0.59 3.76 13.83
N LEU A 182 -0.65 4.24 13.94
CA LEU A 182 -1.02 5.30 14.88
C LEU A 182 -0.71 4.90 16.33
N ARG A 183 -1.02 3.65 16.71
CA ARG A 183 -0.70 3.13 18.04
C ARG A 183 0.81 3.12 18.29
N SER A 184 1.62 2.69 17.32
CA SER A 184 3.09 2.71 17.46
C SER A 184 3.64 4.14 17.62
N ASP A 185 2.96 5.12 17.03
CA ASP A 185 3.47 6.49 16.89
C ASP A 185 3.07 7.42 18.02
N PHE A 186 1.85 7.25 18.53
CA PHE A 186 1.22 8.16 19.48
C PHE A 186 0.94 7.49 20.83
N CYS A 187 0.84 6.15 20.85
CA CYS A 187 0.65 5.38 22.07
C CYS A 187 1.76 4.33 22.22
N PRO A 188 3.03 4.73 22.34
CA PRO A 188 4.08 3.77 22.67
C PRO A 188 3.66 3.06 23.95
N GLN A 189 3.45 1.74 23.89
CA GLN A 189 3.41 0.93 25.10
C GLN A 189 4.71 1.22 25.81
N ARG A 190 4.63 1.81 27.01
CA ARG A 190 5.76 1.86 27.93
C ARG A 190 6.17 0.41 28.13
N VAL A 191 7.26 0.01 27.49
CA VAL A 191 8.00 -1.17 27.93
C VAL A 191 8.27 -0.91 29.41
N PRO A 192 7.86 -1.80 30.34
CA PRO A 192 8.27 -1.66 31.72
C PRO A 192 9.80 -1.65 31.71
N SER A 193 10.38 -0.57 32.20
CA SER A 193 11.79 -0.52 32.54
C SER A 193 12.03 -1.60 33.60
N GLN A 194 12.43 -2.81 33.20
CA GLN A 194 13.28 -3.65 34.06
C GLN A 194 14.67 -2.99 33.97
N GLN A 195 15.09 -2.13 34.89
CA GLN A 195 15.40 -2.43 36.29
C GLN A 195 15.89 -3.87 36.50
N HIS A 196 17.03 -4.18 35.88
CA HIS A 196 18.07 -5.00 36.54
C HIS A 196 19.47 -4.69 35.98
N LYS A 197 19.90 -3.43 36.12
CA LYS A 197 21.29 -3.18 36.55
C LYS A 197 21.25 -3.32 38.09
N ASP A 198 22.25 -3.99 38.66
CA ASP A 198 22.54 -4.15 40.10
C ASP A 198 22.05 -5.44 40.79
N LYS A 199 22.56 -6.57 40.31
CA LYS A 199 22.79 -7.85 41.03
C LYS A 199 23.39 -8.78 39.95
N PHE A 200 24.70 -8.82 39.73
CA PHE A 200 25.64 -9.74 40.39
C PHE A 200 27.07 -9.27 40.08
N LEU A 201 27.51 -8.19 40.73
CA LEU A 201 28.93 -7.87 40.94
C LEU A 201 29.11 -7.62 42.44
N THR A 202 29.01 -8.69 43.22
CA THR A 202 29.55 -8.78 44.58
C THR A 202 29.60 -10.26 44.96
N GLU A 203 30.81 -10.65 45.37
CA GLU A 203 31.29 -11.94 45.88
C GLU A 203 31.65 -13.01 44.83
#